data_AF-A0A9E2KAX0-F1
#
_entry.id   AF-A0A9E2KAX0-F1
#
_cell.length_a   1.000
_cell.length_b   1.000
_cell.length_c   1.000
_cell.angle_alpha   90.00
_cell.angle_beta   90.00
_cell.angle_gamma   90.00
#
_symmetry.space_group_name_H-M   'P 1'
#
loop_
_entity.id
_entity.type
_entity.pdbx_description
1 polymer ?
#
loop_
_entity_poly.entity_id
_entity_poly.type
_entity_poly.pdbx_seq_one_letter_code
_entity_poly.pdbx_strand_id
1 'polypeptide(L)'
;PKDRNVVFISNHQGNFDIPLLMGYIDMPKGFISKIEAKKIPIVAKWMELIHCVFMDRSTLKGSAGAIIEGIKTLKAGHSLVIFPEGTRSKSDHMGEFKSASFKLATKPGIPIVPVTIDGSYKIMEQNHNKIKPAHVKITIHPMIETKGLSKEALEVLPQQVAHMIASALPNQE
;
A
#
# COMPACT_ATOMS: atom_id res chain seq x y z
N PRO A 1 -0.92 9.56 -12.40
CA PRO A 1 -0.75 10.94 -12.93
C PRO A 1 0.62 11.47 -12.48
N LYS A 2 1.35 12.18 -13.33
CA LYS A 2 2.69 12.72 -12.98
C LYS A 2 2.63 14.12 -12.34
N ASP A 3 1.47 14.76 -12.37
CA ASP A 3 1.21 16.16 -12.00
C ASP A 3 0.57 16.34 -10.60
N ARG A 4 0.16 15.26 -9.96
CA ARG A 4 -0.51 15.28 -8.64
C ARG A 4 -0.18 14.05 -7.83
N ASN A 5 -0.25 14.19 -6.51
CA ASN A 5 -0.02 13.09 -5.60
C ASN A 5 -1.23 12.14 -5.53
N VAL A 6 -0.93 10.88 -5.20
CA VAL A 6 -1.90 9.80 -5.14
C VAL A 6 -1.65 8.92 -3.91
N VAL A 7 -2.67 8.15 -3.52
CA VAL A 7 -2.51 7.01 -2.62
C VAL A 7 -2.48 5.73 -3.46
N PHE A 8 -1.35 5.06 -3.50
CA PHE A 8 -1.27 3.72 -4.04
C PHE A 8 -1.84 2.73 -3.03
N ILE A 9 -2.79 1.90 -3.47
CA ILE A 9 -3.37 0.83 -2.66
C ILE A 9 -3.00 -0.49 -3.32
N SER A 10 -2.35 -1.38 -2.59
CA SER A 10 -1.87 -2.65 -3.12
C SER A 10 -2.17 -3.81 -2.19
N ASN A 11 -2.30 -5.02 -2.75
CA ASN A 11 -2.11 -6.25 -1.99
C ASN A 11 -0.65 -6.38 -1.53
N HIS A 12 -0.39 -7.21 -0.53
CA HIS A 12 0.93 -7.37 0.08
C HIS A 12 1.32 -8.85 0.18
N GLN A 13 2.11 -9.33 -0.78
CA GLN A 13 2.55 -10.71 -0.84
C GLN A 13 3.86 -10.94 -0.07
N GLY A 14 4.78 -9.98 -0.09
CA GLY A 14 6.14 -10.21 0.43
C GLY A 14 6.94 -8.95 0.74
N ASN A 15 8.11 -9.13 1.33
CA ASN A 15 9.04 -8.04 1.65
C ASN A 15 9.54 -7.34 0.39
N PHE A 16 9.59 -8.05 -0.75
CA PHE A 16 10.02 -7.50 -2.03
C PHE A 16 8.99 -6.56 -2.68
N ASP A 17 7.77 -6.47 -2.17
CA ASP A 17 6.77 -5.52 -2.68
C ASP A 17 7.27 -4.07 -2.62
N ILE A 18 7.97 -3.70 -1.53
CA ILE A 18 8.51 -2.35 -1.35
C ILE A 18 9.55 -1.99 -2.43
N PRO A 19 10.66 -2.74 -2.61
CA PRO A 19 11.64 -2.43 -3.65
C PRO A 19 11.05 -2.55 -5.06
N LEU A 20 10.11 -3.46 -5.31
CA LEU A 20 9.42 -3.56 -6.58
C LEU A 20 8.61 -2.29 -6.90
N LEU A 21 7.77 -1.82 -5.97
CA LEU A 21 7.02 -0.59 -6.18
C LEU A 21 7.95 0.62 -6.30
N MET A 22 9.07 0.65 -5.57
CA MET A 22 10.08 1.70 -5.74
C MET A 22 10.69 1.70 -7.14
N GLY A 23 11.08 0.54 -7.66
CA GLY A 23 11.78 0.41 -8.95
C GLY A 23 10.88 0.53 -10.17
N TYR A 24 9.60 0.15 -10.07
CA TYR A 24 8.69 0.06 -11.22
C TYR A 24 7.58 1.13 -11.24
N ILE A 25 7.41 1.92 -10.18
CA ILE A 25 6.54 3.10 -10.19
C ILE A 25 7.42 4.34 -10.16
N ASP A 26 7.55 5.01 -11.30
CA ASP A 26 8.34 6.23 -11.54
C ASP A 26 7.66 7.49 -10.92
N MET A 27 7.43 7.44 -9.62
CA MET A 27 6.91 8.53 -8.80
C MET A 27 7.51 8.47 -7.39
N PRO A 28 7.96 9.61 -6.83
CA PRO A 28 8.31 9.72 -5.42
C PRO A 28 7.14 9.35 -4.52
N LYS A 29 7.37 8.44 -3.57
CA LYS A 29 6.34 7.92 -2.68
C LYS A 29 6.94 7.40 -1.37
N GLY A 30 6.24 7.68 -0.28
CA GLY A 30 6.48 7.06 1.02
C GLY A 30 5.58 5.83 1.22
N PHE A 31 5.81 5.11 2.32
CA PHE A 31 5.03 3.93 2.68
C PHE A 31 4.45 4.04 4.09
N ILE A 32 3.27 3.47 4.30
CA ILE A 32 2.77 3.22 5.65
C ILE A 32 3.46 1.98 6.21
N SER A 33 4.45 2.18 7.06
CA SER A 33 5.30 1.11 7.60
C SER A 33 5.01 0.80 9.06
N LYS A 34 5.50 -0.34 9.53
CA LYS A 34 5.42 -0.75 10.94
C LYS A 34 6.38 0.08 11.80
N ILE A 35 5.95 0.48 12.99
CA ILE A 35 6.77 1.31 13.90
C ILE A 35 8.10 0.64 14.28
N GLU A 36 8.14 -0.69 14.31
CA GLU A 36 9.34 -1.47 14.60
C GLU A 36 10.44 -1.29 13.56
N ALA A 37 10.12 -0.86 12.33
CA ALA A 37 11.12 -0.56 11.30
C ALA A 37 12.06 0.59 11.72
N LYS A 38 11.64 1.45 12.68
CA LYS A 38 12.51 2.48 13.27
C LYS A 38 13.71 1.90 14.02
N LYS A 39 13.67 0.63 14.42
CA LYS A 39 14.76 -0.02 15.16
C LYS A 39 15.95 -0.41 14.29
N ILE A 40 15.82 -0.36 12.96
CA ILE A 40 16.89 -0.72 12.03
C ILE A 40 17.64 0.57 11.65
N PRO A 41 18.87 0.78 12.16
CA PRO A 41 19.66 1.97 11.82
C PRO A 41 19.88 2.03 10.30
N ILE A 42 20.03 3.23 9.73
CA ILE A 42 20.10 3.50 8.28
C ILE A 42 18.75 3.34 7.57
N VAL A 43 18.07 2.19 7.70
CA VAL A 43 16.76 1.96 7.08
C VAL A 43 15.74 2.97 7.59
N ALA A 44 15.71 3.22 8.90
CA ALA A 44 14.83 4.23 9.49
C ALA A 44 15.08 5.63 8.89
N LYS A 45 16.36 6.03 8.75
CA LYS A 45 16.71 7.36 8.22
C LYS A 45 16.33 7.51 6.76
N TRP A 46 16.59 6.48 5.95
CA TRP A 46 16.18 6.45 4.55
C TRP A 46 14.66 6.51 4.40
N MET A 47 13.91 5.78 5.23
CA MET A 47 12.45 5.81 5.26
C MET A 47 11.89 7.20 5.61
N GLU A 48 12.51 7.93 6.54
CA GLU A 48 12.14 9.32 6.83
C GLU A 48 12.36 10.24 5.62
N LEU A 49 13.48 10.07 4.90
CA LEU A 49 13.80 10.88 3.72
C LEU A 49 12.82 10.67 2.56
N ILE A 50 12.20 9.48 2.45
CA ILE A 50 11.16 9.21 1.46
C ILE A 50 9.74 9.44 2.00
N HIS A 51 9.61 10.11 3.15
CA HIS A 51 8.33 10.46 3.78
C HIS A 51 7.45 9.26 4.15
N CYS A 52 8.06 8.13 4.57
CA CYS A 52 7.32 7.03 5.18
C CYS A 52 6.64 7.47 6.48
N VAL A 53 5.46 6.91 6.74
CA VAL A 53 4.72 7.12 7.99
C VAL A 53 4.74 5.84 8.79
N PHE A 54 5.09 5.93 10.05
CA PHE A 54 5.25 4.78 10.93
C PHE A 54 3.99 4.55 11.75
N MET A 55 3.42 3.36 11.61
CA MET A 55 2.17 2.94 12.22
C MET A 55 2.43 1.91 13.30
N ASP A 56 2.00 2.24 14.52
CA ASP A 56 1.77 1.25 15.56
C ASP A 56 0.42 0.56 15.31
N ARG A 57 0.49 -0.68 14.85
CA ARG A 57 -0.69 -1.51 14.53
C ARG A 57 -1.22 -2.25 15.76
N SER A 58 -0.53 -2.19 16.90
CA SER A 58 -0.96 -2.85 18.15
C SER A 58 -2.06 -2.07 18.87
N THR A 59 -2.20 -0.77 18.60
CA THR A 59 -3.19 0.09 19.23
C THR A 59 -4.06 0.82 18.22
N LEU A 60 -5.36 0.97 18.52
CA LEU A 60 -6.29 1.77 17.71
C LEU A 60 -5.82 3.23 17.61
N LYS A 61 -5.30 3.79 18.71
CA LYS A 61 -4.77 5.15 18.77
C LYS A 61 -3.54 5.31 17.87
N GLY A 62 -2.62 4.35 17.88
CA GLY A 62 -1.43 4.34 17.03
C GLY A 62 -1.80 4.27 15.54
N SER A 63 -2.74 3.39 15.20
CA SER A 63 -3.24 3.26 13.82
C SER A 63 -3.93 4.54 13.34
N ALA A 64 -4.80 5.14 14.17
CA ALA A 64 -5.46 6.41 13.85
C ALA A 64 -4.47 7.57 13.72
N GLY A 65 -3.47 7.64 14.61
CA GLY A 65 -2.41 8.64 14.56
C GLY A 65 -1.62 8.59 13.25
N ALA A 66 -1.24 7.40 12.80
CA ALA A 66 -0.54 7.21 11.54
C ALA A 66 -1.39 7.62 10.32
N ILE A 67 -2.72 7.38 10.34
CA ILE A 67 -3.59 7.89 9.28
C ILE A 67 -3.60 9.43 9.26
N ILE A 68 -3.65 10.08 10.43
CA ILE A 68 -3.60 11.55 10.52
C ILE A 68 -2.26 12.10 10.00
N GLU A 69 -1.14 11.47 10.36
CA GLU A 69 0.19 11.82 9.86
C GLU A 69 0.28 11.61 8.35
N GLY A 70 -0.19 10.48 7.83
CA GLY A 70 -0.27 10.23 6.40
C GLY A 70 -1.09 11.27 5.64
N ILE A 71 -2.22 11.72 6.20
CA ILE A 71 -3.00 12.82 5.62
C ILE A 71 -2.19 14.12 5.55
N LYS A 72 -1.36 14.43 6.55
CA LYS A 72 -0.47 15.60 6.51
C LYS A 72 0.56 15.46 5.39
N THR A 73 1.20 14.29 5.28
CA THR A 73 2.16 13.98 4.21
C THR A 73 1.54 14.13 2.82
N LEU A 74 0.32 13.63 2.63
CA LEU A 74 -0.42 13.78 1.38
C LEU A 74 -0.77 15.25 1.09
N LYS A 75 -1.20 16.02 2.09
CA LYS A 75 -1.49 17.46 1.90
C LYS A 75 -0.25 18.29 1.57
N ALA A 76 0.94 17.81 1.94
CA ALA A 76 2.22 18.41 1.55
C ALA A 76 2.65 18.04 0.12
N GLY A 77 1.84 17.29 -0.63
CA GLY A 77 2.10 16.96 -2.03
C GLY A 77 2.88 15.65 -2.24
N HIS A 78 3.13 14.87 -1.19
CA HIS A 78 3.78 13.57 -1.33
C HIS A 78 2.75 12.48 -1.65
N SER A 79 3.15 11.46 -2.40
CA SER A 79 2.35 10.25 -2.60
C SER A 79 2.66 9.22 -1.51
N LEU A 80 1.71 8.36 -1.19
CA LEU A 80 1.89 7.28 -0.22
C LEU A 80 1.42 5.94 -0.78
N VAL A 81 2.08 4.88 -0.37
CA VAL A 81 1.64 3.49 -0.57
C VAL A 81 1.08 2.95 0.75
N ILE A 82 -0.08 2.32 0.68
CA ILE A 82 -0.68 1.60 1.79
C ILE A 82 -1.08 0.19 1.35
N PHE A 83 -0.86 -0.78 2.24
CA PHE A 83 -1.28 -2.16 2.11
C PHE A 83 -2.42 -2.41 3.10
N PRO A 84 -3.70 -2.38 2.67
CA PRO A 84 -4.83 -2.41 3.58
C PRO A 84 -4.98 -3.72 4.37
N GLU A 85 -4.34 -4.81 3.92
CA GLU A 85 -4.22 -6.08 4.65
C GLU A 85 -3.53 -5.90 6.01
N GLY A 86 -2.61 -4.94 6.12
CA GLY A 86 -1.87 -4.66 7.35
C GLY A 86 -0.85 -5.75 7.73
N THR A 87 -0.67 -6.77 6.90
CA THR A 87 0.40 -7.77 6.96
C THR A 87 0.66 -8.31 5.56
N ARG A 88 1.77 -9.04 5.38
CA ARG A 88 2.01 -9.82 4.17
C ARG A 88 1.17 -11.09 4.21
N SER A 89 0.60 -11.50 3.09
CA SER A 89 -0.03 -12.81 2.92
C SER A 89 0.98 -13.95 2.91
N LYS A 90 2.19 -13.70 2.36
CA LYS A 90 3.23 -14.71 2.11
C LYS A 90 2.78 -15.82 1.15
N SER A 91 1.79 -15.53 0.33
CA SER A 91 1.19 -16.45 -0.63
C SER A 91 0.64 -15.68 -1.84
N ASP A 92 0.08 -16.39 -2.79
CA ASP A 92 -0.75 -15.88 -3.89
C ASP A 92 -2.11 -15.35 -3.42
N HIS A 93 -2.58 -15.75 -2.24
CA HIS A 93 -3.84 -15.27 -1.69
C HIS A 93 -3.73 -13.83 -1.15
N MET A 94 -4.71 -12.99 -1.48
CA MET A 94 -4.88 -11.65 -0.93
C MET A 94 -5.70 -11.72 0.37
N GLY A 95 -5.24 -11.08 1.42
CA GLY A 95 -5.98 -10.94 2.68
C GLY A 95 -7.09 -9.89 2.63
N GLU A 96 -7.87 -9.82 3.71
CA GLU A 96 -8.96 -8.85 3.83
C GLU A 96 -8.44 -7.42 3.95
N PHE A 97 -9.07 -6.50 3.21
CA PHE A 97 -8.72 -5.09 3.25
C PHE A 97 -9.42 -4.38 4.40
N LYS A 98 -8.63 -3.72 5.25
CA LYS A 98 -9.18 -2.89 6.33
C LYS A 98 -9.72 -1.57 5.78
N SER A 99 -11.04 -1.40 5.75
CA SER A 99 -11.71 -0.18 5.25
C SER A 99 -11.23 1.11 5.90
N ALA A 100 -10.79 1.07 7.17
CA ALA A 100 -10.24 2.24 7.85
C ALA A 100 -9.00 2.83 7.15
N SER A 101 -8.21 2.01 6.44
CA SER A 101 -7.04 2.41 5.67
C SER A 101 -7.38 3.37 4.54
N PHE A 102 -8.58 3.25 3.95
CA PHE A 102 -9.03 4.10 2.85
C PHE A 102 -9.28 5.55 3.27
N LYS A 103 -9.45 5.80 4.57
CA LYS A 103 -9.54 7.18 5.12
C LYS A 103 -8.29 8.00 4.81
N LEU A 104 -7.15 7.36 4.54
CA LEU A 104 -5.93 8.02 4.11
C LEU A 104 -6.13 8.80 2.79
N ALA A 105 -6.89 8.24 1.85
CA ALA A 105 -7.19 8.86 0.56
C ALA A 105 -8.49 9.68 0.59
N THR A 106 -9.55 9.13 1.19
CA THR A 106 -10.90 9.71 1.10
C THR A 106 -11.08 10.97 1.94
N LYS A 107 -10.47 11.06 3.15
CA LYS A 107 -10.56 12.27 3.97
C LYS A 107 -9.94 13.51 3.32
N PRO A 108 -8.72 13.44 2.74
CA PRO A 108 -8.14 14.59 2.05
C PRO A 108 -8.62 14.75 0.60
N GLY A 109 -9.42 13.83 0.07
CA GLY A 109 -9.87 13.87 -1.33
C GLY A 109 -8.74 13.58 -2.33
N ILE A 110 -7.77 12.75 -1.95
CA ILE A 110 -6.64 12.35 -2.79
C ILE A 110 -7.03 11.09 -3.57
N PRO A 111 -6.71 11.01 -4.86
CA PRO A 111 -7.07 9.86 -5.69
C PRO A 111 -6.37 8.58 -5.23
N ILE A 112 -7.00 7.45 -5.54
CA ILE A 112 -6.45 6.12 -5.32
C ILE A 112 -5.94 5.57 -6.65
N VAL A 113 -4.75 4.98 -6.64
CA VAL A 113 -4.24 4.15 -7.74
C VAL A 113 -4.12 2.72 -7.22
N PRO A 114 -5.03 1.81 -7.59
CA PRO A 114 -4.94 0.41 -7.21
C PRO A 114 -3.78 -0.27 -7.94
N VAL A 115 -3.08 -1.16 -7.24
CA VAL A 115 -1.94 -1.91 -7.77
C VAL A 115 -2.09 -3.37 -7.37
N THR A 116 -1.93 -4.28 -8.33
CA THR A 116 -1.80 -5.71 -8.06
C THR A 116 -0.35 -6.12 -8.16
N ILE A 117 0.12 -6.86 -7.18
CA ILE A 117 1.41 -7.55 -7.18
C ILE A 117 1.14 -9.05 -7.19
N ASP A 118 1.68 -9.75 -8.18
CA ASP A 118 1.61 -11.20 -8.30
C ASP A 118 2.99 -11.83 -8.45
N GLY A 119 3.32 -12.77 -7.57
CA GLY A 119 4.53 -13.59 -7.59
C GLY A 119 5.65 -13.11 -6.67
N SER A 120 5.52 -11.99 -5.96
CA SER A 120 6.63 -11.45 -5.18
C SER A 120 7.00 -12.32 -3.95
N TYR A 121 6.02 -13.01 -3.36
CA TYR A 121 6.26 -13.98 -2.27
C TYR A 121 7.18 -15.13 -2.70
N LYS A 122 7.26 -15.42 -4.01
CA LYS A 122 8.15 -16.46 -4.56
C LYS A 122 9.62 -16.04 -4.53
N ILE A 123 9.93 -14.75 -4.37
CA ILE A 123 11.31 -14.27 -4.28
C ILE A 123 11.95 -14.78 -2.99
N MET A 124 11.25 -14.72 -1.86
CA MET A 124 11.85 -14.94 -0.55
C MET A 124 10.97 -15.71 0.44
N GLU A 125 9.71 -15.31 0.61
CA GLU A 125 8.78 -15.91 1.58
C GLU A 125 8.56 -17.41 1.34
N GLN A 126 8.35 -17.84 0.09
CA GLN A 126 8.18 -19.25 -0.27
C GLN A 126 9.45 -20.10 -0.04
N ASN A 127 10.62 -19.46 0.02
CA ASN A 127 11.92 -20.12 0.05
C ASN A 127 12.55 -20.11 1.45
N HIS A 128 11.75 -20.06 2.52
CA HIS A 128 12.23 -19.97 3.90
C HIS A 128 13.19 -18.80 4.12
N ASN A 129 12.83 -17.63 3.58
CA ASN A 129 13.62 -16.39 3.61
C ASN A 129 14.94 -16.41 2.81
N LYS A 130 15.14 -17.40 1.91
CA LYS A 130 16.24 -17.38 0.94
C LYS A 130 15.81 -16.71 -0.35
N ILE A 131 16.60 -15.77 -0.85
CA ILE A 131 16.31 -15.09 -2.12
C ILE A 131 16.54 -16.06 -3.27
N LYS A 132 15.54 -16.21 -4.16
CA LYS A 132 15.64 -16.94 -5.43
C LYS A 132 15.05 -16.11 -6.57
N PRO A 133 15.50 -16.35 -7.82
CA PRO A 133 14.86 -15.77 -8.99
C PRO A 133 13.37 -16.12 -9.05
N ALA A 134 12.54 -15.13 -9.37
CA ALA A 134 11.11 -15.30 -9.58
C ALA A 134 10.61 -14.30 -10.63
N HIS A 135 9.54 -14.67 -11.33
CA HIS A 135 8.79 -13.74 -12.17
C HIS A 135 7.72 -13.06 -11.34
N VAL A 136 7.68 -11.73 -11.40
CA VAL A 136 6.68 -10.91 -10.71
C VAL A 136 5.98 -10.03 -11.72
N LYS A 137 4.65 -10.00 -11.66
CA LYS A 137 3.80 -9.10 -12.45
C LYS A 137 3.26 -8.00 -11.55
N ILE A 138 3.44 -6.75 -11.97
CA ILE A 138 2.85 -5.58 -11.33
C ILE A 138 1.81 -5.00 -12.29
N THR A 139 0.56 -4.93 -11.87
CA THR A 139 -0.53 -4.34 -12.65
C THR A 139 -0.96 -3.04 -12.00
N ILE A 140 -0.82 -1.92 -12.72
CA ILE A 140 -1.31 -0.60 -12.27
C ILE A 140 -2.69 -0.39 -12.88
N HIS A 141 -3.69 -0.21 -12.03
CA HIS A 141 -5.08 -0.08 -12.45
C HIS A 141 -5.49 1.37 -12.71
N PRO A 142 -6.63 1.60 -13.38
CA PRO A 142 -7.21 2.93 -13.50
C PRO A 142 -7.37 3.63 -12.16
N MET A 143 -7.01 4.92 -12.15
CA MET A 143 -7.11 5.77 -10.98
C MET A 143 -8.58 6.03 -10.62
N ILE A 144 -8.87 6.10 -9.33
CA ILE A 144 -10.20 6.42 -8.79
C ILE A 144 -10.13 7.75 -8.06
N GLU A 145 -10.92 8.73 -8.51
CA GLU A 145 -11.11 9.99 -7.81
C GLU A 145 -11.90 9.77 -6.52
N THR A 146 -11.38 10.27 -5.39
CA THR A 146 -12.10 10.18 -4.11
C THR A 146 -12.86 11.47 -3.79
N LYS A 147 -12.41 12.61 -4.35
CA LYS A 147 -13.07 13.90 -4.19
C LYS A 147 -14.41 13.89 -4.92
N GLY A 148 -15.47 14.25 -4.22
CA GLY A 148 -16.83 14.35 -4.79
C GLY A 148 -17.58 13.02 -4.87
N LEU A 149 -17.02 11.91 -4.39
CA LEU A 149 -17.78 10.67 -4.22
C LEU A 149 -18.91 10.87 -3.22
N SER A 150 -20.07 10.25 -3.49
CA SER A 150 -21.19 10.20 -2.55
C SER A 150 -20.82 9.35 -1.34
N LYS A 151 -21.62 9.44 -0.27
CA LYS A 151 -21.42 8.64 0.94
C LYS A 151 -21.50 7.14 0.62
N GLU A 152 -22.46 6.75 -0.22
CA GLU A 152 -22.68 5.37 -0.66
C GLU A 152 -21.48 4.86 -1.47
N ALA A 153 -20.96 5.68 -2.38
CA ALA A 153 -19.76 5.35 -3.16
C ALA A 153 -18.53 5.18 -2.25
N LEU A 154 -18.38 6.02 -1.22
CA LEU A 154 -17.30 5.90 -0.24
C LEU A 154 -17.41 4.64 0.63
N GLU A 155 -18.62 4.18 0.93
CA GLU A 155 -18.88 2.97 1.71
C GLU A 155 -18.46 1.69 0.95
N VAL A 156 -18.71 1.62 -0.36
CA VAL A 156 -18.37 0.45 -1.19
C VAL A 156 -16.96 0.51 -1.81
N LEU A 157 -16.30 1.67 -1.78
CA LEU A 157 -14.98 1.89 -2.36
C LEU A 157 -13.92 0.87 -1.92
N PRO A 158 -13.82 0.44 -0.64
CA PRO A 158 -12.85 -0.57 -0.24
C PRO A 158 -13.04 -1.90 -0.96
N GLN A 159 -14.29 -2.35 -1.10
CA GLN A 159 -14.62 -3.61 -1.77
C GLN A 159 -14.36 -3.50 -3.28
N GLN A 160 -14.72 -2.38 -3.89
CA GLN A 160 -14.46 -2.11 -5.31
C GLN A 160 -12.96 -2.16 -5.62
N VAL A 161 -12.13 -1.51 -4.80
CA VAL A 161 -10.67 -1.50 -4.97
C VAL A 161 -10.07 -2.88 -4.71
N ALA A 162 -10.56 -3.61 -3.70
CA ALA A 162 -10.14 -4.98 -3.45
C ALA A 162 -10.46 -5.89 -4.65
N HIS A 163 -11.66 -5.79 -5.22
CA HIS A 163 -12.06 -6.55 -6.41
C HIS A 163 -11.20 -6.22 -7.63
N MET A 164 -10.91 -4.93 -7.85
CA MET A 164 -10.02 -4.49 -8.92
C MET A 164 -8.60 -5.05 -8.78
N ILE A 165 -8.06 -5.08 -7.56
CA ILE A 165 -6.74 -5.65 -7.30
C ILE A 165 -6.77 -7.17 -7.48
N ALA A 166 -7.81 -7.84 -6.99
CA ALA A 166 -7.97 -9.29 -7.10
C ALA A 166 -8.16 -9.77 -8.55
N SER A 167 -8.77 -8.97 -9.43
CA SER A 167 -9.05 -9.37 -10.82
C SER A 167 -7.81 -9.61 -11.67
N ALA A 168 -6.64 -9.12 -11.23
CA ALA A 168 -5.36 -9.33 -11.89
C ALA A 168 -4.45 -10.35 -11.18
N LEU A 169 -4.95 -11.00 -10.12
CA LEU A 169 -4.32 -12.16 -9.50
C LEU A 169 -4.72 -13.44 -10.26
N PRO A 170 -3.91 -14.51 -10.21
CA PRO A 170 -4.29 -15.80 -10.78
C PRO A 170 -5.60 -16.30 -10.16
N ASN A 171 -6.42 -16.98 -10.96
CA ASN A 171 -7.65 -17.61 -10.49
C ASN A 171 -7.32 -18.52 -9.31
N GLN A 172 -8.02 -18.31 -8.19
CA GLN A 172 -7.95 -19.22 -7.07
C GLN A 172 -8.84 -20.40 -7.42
N GLU A 173 -8.24 -21.55 -7.75
CA GLU A 173 -8.95 -22.83 -7.86
C GLU A 173 -9.50 -23.27 -6.49
#